data_AF-A0A1Y2HFZ7-F1
#
_entry.id   AF-A0A1Y2HFZ7-F1
#
_cell.length_a   1.000
_cell.length_b   1.000
_cell.length_c   1.000
_cell.angle_alpha   90.00
_cell.angle_beta   90.00
_cell.angle_gamma   90.00
#
_symmetry.space_group_name_H-M   'P 1'
#
loop_
_entity.id
_entity.type
_entity.pdbx_description
1 polymer ?
#
loop_
_entity_poly.entity_id
_entity_poly.type
_entity_poly.pdbx_seq_one_letter_code
_entity_poly.pdbx_strand_id
1 'polypeptide(L)'
;MQYSMQTQIPMNPPHPSAPGASTARPPTLPTTLVELVLALAPIVNPYSPISSPDLLFVLPRNVVPLAFHTLLVAANTQDLNWPVNWLHIDHLITESTPYELVESLIHGLYARLDHRRDEKARVRFVMALTKAAQVWLLCKIQLDWLNQDKFAKQREEILICSAASGCPETFELWCSQFETWGRLDNINRGPVLDAAIEHGKVGMLDYFRQEHFVTWSPTSWRCACMHGQVYVLDWAKRCGIEYIPVVSMEHVLIDGASANGHVDVLKWWQMHNGIKSEQYTVAAMDDASANGHIDVLDWWSRSGLPLKFTPQAQLAALNAGHKSVVRFWSECGEYRYLSGLDVGAASDKGKDLVPMRLQHCDPATLASFGRLKLMQTIVPMAVPPKQLRDVCIVAARFGHINVLDHYRDSLQKLSPSRNKWAIHPIVAAAEVGQVSAIQWLMTHLNDVLFSDNAHRRHLFLEAANVAIEKGHVAVMAWLLTNNTTRPSVFHGHEIVIQACESGSLPILTLFEAERYIQMAREDIIAVALEAAADQGHVKVLEWWENNGLKWPESWGVSESSLQLALSRGRVGVLDWFLANPQCGVLWDVVDEHMVAGLVANRNDAGLEWLHSHAKEIKLSERSKVRIALYLQK
;
A
#
# COMPACT_ATOMS: atom_id res chain seq x y z
N MET A 1 44.32 -46.89 9.94
CA MET A 1 44.42 -45.66 10.74
C MET A 1 43.30 -44.73 10.26
N GLN A 2 42.27 -44.33 11.00
CA GLN A 2 41.83 -44.51 12.38
C GLN A 2 40.30 -44.75 12.35
N TYR A 3 39.80 -45.58 13.27
CA TYR A 3 38.38 -45.90 13.50
C TYR A 3 38.07 -45.63 14.98
N SER A 4 36.87 -45.07 15.24
CA SER A 4 35.99 -45.15 16.43
C SER A 4 36.57 -45.18 17.86
N MET A 5 35.97 -44.41 18.78
CA MET A 5 34.99 -44.94 19.76
C MET A 5 34.55 -43.90 20.79
N GLN A 6 33.29 -44.10 21.21
CA GLN A 6 32.54 -43.55 22.33
C GLN A 6 33.32 -43.33 23.63
N THR A 7 32.90 -42.31 24.41
CA THR A 7 33.00 -42.33 25.87
C THR A 7 31.71 -41.83 26.50
N GLN A 8 30.93 -42.79 27.00
CA GLN A 8 29.91 -42.65 28.04
C GLN A 8 30.60 -42.35 29.39
N ILE A 9 30.02 -41.49 30.23
CA ILE A 9 30.22 -41.52 31.71
C ILE A 9 28.99 -40.83 32.36
N PRO A 10 28.56 -41.16 33.60
CA PRO A 10 27.86 -42.38 34.01
C PRO A 10 26.47 -42.08 34.63
N MET A 11 25.59 -43.11 34.66
CA MET A 11 24.37 -43.15 35.46
C MET A 11 24.70 -43.33 36.94
N ASN A 12 24.18 -42.46 37.82
CA ASN A 12 24.09 -42.72 39.27
C ASN A 12 22.66 -43.21 39.61
N PRO A 13 22.51 -44.20 40.52
CA PRO A 13 21.22 -44.79 40.86
C PRO A 13 20.35 -43.88 41.76
N PRO A 14 19.03 -44.09 41.83
CA PRO A 14 18.11 -43.21 42.53
C PRO A 14 18.16 -43.48 44.04
N HIS A 15 18.37 -42.44 44.85
CA HIS A 15 18.09 -42.48 46.29
C HIS A 15 16.61 -42.20 46.56
N PRO A 16 16.03 -42.82 47.61
CA PRO A 16 14.60 -42.99 47.77
C PRO A 16 13.90 -41.70 48.19
N SER A 17 12.69 -41.56 47.66
CA SER A 17 11.65 -40.56 47.93
C SER A 17 11.52 -40.12 49.39
N ALA A 18 11.70 -38.83 49.64
CA ALA A 18 11.07 -38.11 50.75
C ALA A 18 9.78 -37.44 50.21
N PRO A 19 8.62 -37.60 50.88
CA PRO A 19 7.35 -37.08 50.39
C PRO A 19 7.19 -35.59 50.75
N GLY A 20 6.77 -34.78 49.78
CA GLY A 20 6.25 -33.43 50.05
C GLY A 20 7.06 -32.28 49.48
N ALA A 21 7.12 -32.16 48.16
CA ALA A 21 7.24 -30.86 47.50
C ALA A 21 6.67 -30.98 46.08
N SER A 22 5.45 -30.46 45.91
CA SER A 22 4.85 -30.21 44.60
C SER A 22 5.78 -29.31 43.79
N THR A 23 6.50 -29.86 42.82
CA THR A 23 7.20 -29.09 41.78
C THR A 23 6.16 -28.58 40.78
N ALA A 24 5.41 -27.55 41.17
CA ALA A 24 4.58 -26.80 40.25
C ALA A 24 5.50 -26.07 39.25
N ARG A 25 5.34 -26.36 37.94
CA ARG A 25 5.92 -25.53 36.88
C ARG A 25 5.54 -24.07 37.15
N PRO A 26 6.48 -23.11 37.04
CA PRO A 26 6.16 -21.72 37.33
C PRO A 26 5.11 -21.23 36.31
N PRO A 27 4.00 -20.60 36.73
CA PRO A 27 2.85 -20.31 35.86
C PRO A 27 3.22 -19.27 34.81
N THR A 28 3.15 -19.62 33.54
CA THR A 28 3.35 -18.68 32.41
C THR A 28 2.36 -17.51 32.52
N LEU A 29 2.83 -16.27 32.38
CA LEU A 29 1.92 -15.12 32.19
C LEU A 29 1.04 -15.41 30.97
N PRO A 30 -0.25 -15.08 31.00
CA PRO A 30 -1.11 -15.27 29.84
C PRO A 30 -0.58 -14.39 28.69
N THR A 31 -0.42 -14.97 27.50
CA THR A 31 0.06 -14.33 26.26
C THR A 31 -0.67 -13.02 25.96
N THR A 32 -1.95 -12.94 26.35
CA THR A 32 -2.81 -11.76 26.22
C THR A 32 -2.30 -10.50 26.94
N LEU A 33 -1.59 -10.66 28.07
CA LEU A 33 -1.06 -9.54 28.86
C LEU A 33 0.17 -8.91 28.20
N VAL A 34 0.97 -9.73 27.50
CA VAL A 34 2.12 -9.29 26.71
C VAL A 34 1.64 -8.60 25.43
N GLU A 35 0.63 -9.15 24.76
CA GLU A 35 -0.02 -8.54 23.59
C GLU A 35 -0.67 -7.20 23.93
N LEU A 36 -1.31 -7.08 25.10
CA LEU A 36 -1.87 -5.82 25.59
C LEU A 36 -0.79 -4.77 25.83
N VAL A 37 0.34 -5.14 26.45
CA VAL A 37 1.48 -4.21 26.64
C VAL A 37 2.07 -3.78 25.30
N LEU A 38 2.22 -4.70 24.35
CA LEU A 38 2.68 -4.38 22.99
C LEU A 38 1.69 -3.51 22.21
N ALA A 39 0.38 -3.69 22.40
CA ALA A 39 -0.66 -2.91 21.75
C ALA A 39 -0.80 -1.50 22.37
N LEU A 40 -0.61 -1.37 23.68
CA LEU A 40 -0.73 -0.09 24.41
C LEU A 40 0.59 0.70 24.47
N ALA A 41 1.75 0.04 24.38
CA ALA A 41 3.05 0.71 24.43
C ALA A 41 3.22 1.84 23.39
N PRO A 42 2.80 1.68 22.12
CA PRO A 42 2.85 2.76 21.12
C PRO A 42 1.89 3.91 21.43
N ILE A 43 0.82 3.66 22.19
CA ILE A 43 -0.22 4.65 22.52
C ILE A 43 0.18 5.46 23.75
N VAL A 44 0.87 4.82 24.71
CA VAL A 44 1.24 5.41 26.01
C VAL A 44 2.64 6.03 25.97
N ASN A 45 3.62 5.39 25.32
CA ASN A 45 4.94 5.97 25.05
C ASN A 45 5.59 5.35 23.80
N PRO A 46 5.52 6.01 22.64
CA PRO A 46 6.03 5.46 21.38
C PRO A 46 7.58 5.46 21.29
N TYR A 47 8.30 5.92 22.32
CA TYR A 47 9.78 5.86 22.44
C TYR A 47 10.26 4.76 23.41
N SER A 48 9.36 3.90 23.90
CA SER A 48 9.74 2.81 24.80
C SER A 48 10.46 1.68 24.04
N PRO A 49 11.61 1.18 24.52
CA PRO A 49 12.33 0.04 23.93
C PRO A 49 11.54 -1.28 23.96
N ILE A 50 10.38 -1.27 24.61
CA ILE A 50 9.45 -2.40 24.80
C ILE A 50 8.57 -2.63 23.55
N SER A 51 8.68 -1.78 22.53
CA SER A 51 7.98 -1.90 21.25
C SER A 51 8.51 -3.01 20.32
N SER A 52 9.66 -3.62 20.65
CA SER A 52 10.22 -4.78 19.94
C SER A 52 9.69 -6.10 20.54
N PRO A 53 9.10 -7.01 19.74
CA PRO A 53 8.66 -8.34 20.21
C PRO A 53 9.81 -9.17 20.80
N ASP A 54 11.04 -8.98 20.30
CA ASP A 54 12.20 -9.79 20.65
C ASP A 54 12.77 -9.47 22.04
N LEU A 55 12.55 -8.25 22.56
CA LEU A 55 13.04 -7.87 23.89
C LEU A 55 12.22 -8.51 25.02
N LEU A 56 10.91 -8.76 24.80
CA LEU A 56 10.01 -9.26 25.84
C LEU A 56 10.17 -10.76 26.15
N PHE A 57 10.67 -11.55 25.20
CA PHE A 57 10.99 -12.97 25.42
C PHE A 57 12.24 -13.19 26.29
N VAL A 58 13.04 -12.14 26.50
CA VAL A 58 14.29 -12.19 27.29
C VAL A 58 14.10 -11.64 28.71
N LEU A 59 13.00 -10.93 28.99
CA LEU A 59 12.82 -10.20 30.25
C LEU A 59 12.25 -11.09 31.39
N PRO A 60 12.90 -11.13 32.58
CA PRO A 60 12.41 -11.89 33.73
C PRO A 60 11.11 -11.30 34.31
N ARG A 61 10.31 -12.14 34.99
CA ARG A 61 8.94 -11.87 35.51
C ARG A 61 8.74 -10.55 36.26
N ASN A 62 9.80 -10.01 36.86
CA ASN A 62 9.75 -8.81 37.70
C ASN A 62 9.81 -7.52 36.87
N VAL A 63 9.98 -7.63 35.55
CA VAL A 63 10.15 -6.49 34.64
C VAL A 63 8.84 -6.08 33.97
N VAL A 64 7.76 -6.88 34.02
CA VAL A 64 6.45 -6.48 33.46
C VAL A 64 5.78 -5.36 34.27
N PRO A 65 5.79 -5.38 35.63
CA PRO A 65 5.41 -4.22 36.42
C PRO A 65 6.33 -3.03 36.18
N LEU A 66 7.63 -3.27 35.94
CA LEU A 66 8.59 -2.22 35.61
C LEU A 66 8.31 -1.62 34.22
N ALA A 67 7.94 -2.42 33.22
CA ALA A 67 7.54 -2.00 31.88
C ALA A 67 6.27 -1.13 31.91
N PHE A 68 5.28 -1.53 32.70
CA PHE A 68 4.11 -0.71 33.02
C PHE A 68 4.49 0.56 33.78
N HIS A 69 5.41 0.47 34.73
CA HIS A 69 5.97 1.62 35.46
C HIS A 69 6.70 2.57 34.50
N THR A 70 7.46 2.10 33.50
CA THR A 70 8.11 2.96 32.49
C THR A 70 7.09 3.58 31.55
N LEU A 71 6.04 2.85 31.15
CA LEU A 71 4.94 3.38 30.35
C LEU A 71 4.15 4.46 31.12
N LEU A 72 3.85 4.24 32.40
CA LEU A 72 3.16 5.21 33.28
C LEU A 72 4.03 6.42 33.61
N VAL A 73 5.31 6.22 33.91
CA VAL A 73 6.26 7.32 34.13
C VAL A 73 6.44 8.12 32.85
N ALA A 74 6.57 7.48 31.70
CA ALA A 74 6.67 8.18 30.42
C ALA A 74 5.39 8.96 30.09
N ALA A 75 4.21 8.39 30.33
CA ALA A 75 2.92 9.10 30.23
C ALA A 75 2.80 10.29 31.20
N ASN A 76 3.57 10.30 32.29
CA ASN A 76 3.65 11.38 33.25
C ASN A 76 4.68 12.48 32.94
N THR A 77 5.47 12.37 31.86
CA THR A 77 6.52 13.36 31.55
C THR A 77 6.06 14.55 30.70
N GLN A 78 4.77 14.66 30.35
CA GLN A 78 4.22 15.85 29.68
C GLN A 78 3.14 16.52 30.56
N ASP A 79 3.63 17.51 31.30
CA ASP A 79 2.93 18.58 32.01
C ASP A 79 1.96 18.20 33.17
N LEU A 80 2.44 18.53 34.38
CA LEU A 80 1.76 19.06 35.57
C LEU A 80 0.78 18.20 36.39
N ASN A 81 1.17 18.01 37.67
CA ASN A 81 0.37 17.87 38.91
C ASN A 81 -0.79 16.86 38.95
N TRP A 82 -0.47 15.56 39.03
CA TRP A 82 -1.28 14.62 39.82
C TRP A 82 -0.41 13.99 40.90
N PRO A 83 -0.85 13.92 42.18
CA PRO A 83 -0.22 13.05 43.15
C PRO A 83 -0.66 11.64 42.80
N VAL A 84 0.07 10.98 41.91
CA VAL A 84 -0.01 9.52 41.87
C VAL A 84 0.47 9.09 43.26
N ASN A 85 -0.44 8.55 44.07
CA ASN A 85 -0.07 8.03 45.37
C ASN A 85 0.70 6.73 45.12
N TRP A 86 2.00 6.86 44.87
CA TRP A 86 2.89 5.76 44.49
C TRP A 86 2.89 4.63 45.53
N LEU A 87 2.60 4.95 46.79
CA LEU A 87 2.32 3.98 47.86
C LEU A 87 1.13 3.07 47.56
N HIS A 88 0.08 3.57 46.87
CA HIS A 88 -1.10 2.80 46.51
C HIS A 88 -0.84 1.88 45.31
N ILE A 89 0.00 2.31 44.35
CA ILE A 89 0.42 1.47 43.21
C ILE A 89 1.40 0.39 43.68
N ASP A 90 2.35 0.71 44.57
CA ASP A 90 3.20 -0.29 45.20
C ASP A 90 2.37 -1.29 46.02
N HIS A 91 1.38 -0.84 46.79
CA HIS A 91 0.43 -1.72 47.49
C HIS A 91 -0.34 -2.63 46.53
N LEU A 92 -0.82 -2.09 45.40
CA LEU A 92 -1.52 -2.85 44.36
C LEU A 92 -0.60 -3.86 43.67
N ILE A 93 0.68 -3.54 43.47
CA ILE A 93 1.67 -4.48 42.92
C ILE A 93 2.01 -5.59 43.93
N THR A 94 2.01 -5.29 45.23
CA THR A 94 2.35 -6.26 46.29
C THR A 94 1.18 -7.12 46.78
N GLU A 95 -0.06 -6.64 46.70
CA GLU A 95 -1.23 -7.32 47.28
C GLU A 95 -2.36 -7.66 46.29
N SER A 96 -2.36 -7.10 45.08
CA SER A 96 -3.43 -7.34 44.10
C SER A 96 -3.08 -8.44 43.10
N THR A 97 -4.11 -9.09 42.58
CA THR A 97 -3.92 -10.01 41.47
C THR A 97 -3.51 -9.22 40.21
N PRO A 98 -2.70 -9.79 39.29
CA PRO A 98 -2.28 -9.10 38.06
C PRO A 98 -3.44 -8.51 37.23
N TYR A 99 -4.64 -9.08 37.34
CA TYR A 99 -5.85 -8.62 36.66
C TYR A 99 -6.43 -7.33 37.25
N GLU A 100 -6.47 -7.20 38.57
CA GLU A 100 -6.98 -5.99 39.26
C GLU A 100 -6.06 -4.79 39.03
N LEU A 101 -4.75 -5.02 38.98
CA LEU A 101 -3.76 -4.00 38.65
C LEU A 101 -3.96 -3.48 37.21
N VAL A 102 -4.11 -4.39 36.24
CA VAL A 102 -4.32 -4.04 34.82
C VAL A 102 -5.63 -3.27 34.63
N GLU A 103 -6.69 -3.69 35.31
CA GLU A 103 -7.99 -3.00 35.29
C GLU A 103 -7.87 -1.56 35.79
N SER A 104 -7.30 -1.36 36.98
CA SER A 104 -7.15 -0.04 37.59
C SER A 104 -6.30 0.90 36.72
N LEU A 105 -5.25 0.35 36.10
CA LEU A 105 -4.38 1.10 35.19
C LEU A 105 -5.09 1.49 33.88
N ILE A 106 -5.88 0.60 33.29
CA ILE A 106 -6.63 0.89 32.06
C ILE A 106 -7.73 1.92 32.32
N HIS A 107 -8.46 1.79 33.43
CA HIS A 107 -9.44 2.81 33.83
C HIS A 107 -8.79 4.17 34.06
N GLY A 108 -7.63 4.21 34.72
CA GLY A 108 -6.87 5.45 34.93
C GLY A 108 -6.38 6.08 33.62
N LEU A 109 -5.86 5.26 32.69
CA LEU A 109 -5.44 5.73 31.36
C LEU A 109 -6.62 6.24 30.53
N TYR A 110 -7.73 5.51 30.51
CA TYR A 110 -8.92 5.92 29.77
C TYR A 110 -9.55 7.20 30.35
N ALA A 111 -9.69 7.29 31.67
CA ALA A 111 -10.20 8.49 32.34
C ALA A 111 -9.35 9.74 32.03
N ARG A 112 -8.03 9.58 31.90
CA ARG A 112 -7.11 10.66 31.50
C ARG A 112 -7.33 11.09 30.05
N LEU A 113 -7.52 10.14 29.13
CA LEU A 113 -7.84 10.43 27.74
C LEU A 113 -9.19 11.16 27.61
N ASP A 114 -10.16 10.77 28.43
CA ASP A 114 -11.47 11.40 28.49
C ASP A 114 -11.39 12.84 29.04
N HIS A 115 -10.64 13.05 30.13
CA HIS A 115 -10.41 14.38 30.70
C HIS A 115 -9.67 15.33 29.73
N ARG A 116 -8.73 14.82 28.93
CA ARG A 116 -8.02 15.63 27.92
C ARG A 116 -8.84 15.92 26.66
N ARG A 117 -10.05 15.35 26.53
CA ARG A 117 -10.91 15.44 25.35
C ARG A 117 -10.21 15.06 24.03
N ASP A 118 -9.14 14.27 24.08
CA ASP A 118 -8.43 13.82 22.88
C ASP A 118 -9.21 12.66 22.23
N GLU A 119 -10.00 13.00 21.23
CA GLU A 119 -10.86 12.04 20.52
C GLU A 119 -10.04 11.02 19.71
N LYS A 120 -8.91 11.43 19.12
CA LYS A 120 -8.07 10.54 18.30
C LYS A 120 -7.36 9.50 19.16
N ALA A 121 -6.83 9.92 20.31
CA ALA A 121 -6.20 9.01 21.25
C ALA A 121 -7.20 8.02 21.86
N ARG A 122 -8.43 8.45 22.16
CA ARG A 122 -9.51 7.57 22.63
C ARG A 122 -9.86 6.49 21.60
N VAL A 123 -10.02 6.85 20.32
CA VAL A 123 -10.27 5.88 19.24
C VAL A 123 -9.12 4.87 19.12
N ARG A 124 -7.86 5.33 19.09
CA ARG A 124 -6.69 4.43 19.01
C ARG A 124 -6.62 3.46 20.19
N PHE A 125 -6.93 3.94 21.39
CA PHE A 125 -6.97 3.12 22.59
C PHE A 125 -8.02 2.01 22.50
N VAL A 126 -9.24 2.35 22.09
CA VAL A 126 -10.32 1.38 21.87
C VAL A 126 -9.92 0.36 20.80
N MET A 127 -9.36 0.81 19.67
CA MET A 127 -8.90 -0.09 18.60
C MET A 127 -7.79 -1.05 19.07
N ALA A 128 -6.86 -0.59 19.91
CA ALA A 128 -5.82 -1.45 20.46
C ALA A 128 -6.39 -2.53 21.40
N LEU A 129 -7.34 -2.18 22.26
CA LEU A 129 -8.04 -3.15 23.11
C LEU A 129 -8.82 -4.17 22.28
N THR A 130 -9.49 -3.71 21.22
CA THR A 130 -10.20 -4.57 20.25
C THR A 130 -9.25 -5.52 19.53
N LYS A 131 -8.08 -5.03 19.08
CA LYS A 131 -7.06 -5.85 18.41
C LYS A 131 -6.47 -6.91 19.36
N ALA A 132 -6.33 -6.57 20.64
CA ALA A 132 -5.88 -7.48 21.69
C ALA A 132 -6.98 -8.43 22.21
N ALA A 133 -8.18 -8.41 21.60
CA ALA A 133 -9.34 -9.24 21.95
C ALA A 133 -9.74 -9.16 23.44
N GLN A 134 -9.61 -7.98 24.06
CA GLN A 134 -9.88 -7.78 25.48
C GLN A 134 -11.34 -7.42 25.75
N VAL A 135 -12.25 -8.36 25.50
CA VAL A 135 -13.71 -8.20 25.67
C VAL A 135 -14.08 -7.64 27.05
N TRP A 136 -13.50 -8.22 28.10
CA TRP A 136 -13.81 -7.84 29.49
C TRP A 136 -13.44 -6.39 29.82
N LEU A 137 -12.34 -5.87 29.25
CA LEU A 137 -11.93 -4.47 29.44
C LEU A 137 -12.80 -3.52 28.63
N LEU A 138 -13.17 -3.90 27.40
CA LEU A 138 -14.04 -3.10 26.55
C LEU A 138 -15.42 -2.88 27.20
N CYS A 139 -15.98 -3.89 27.85
CA CYS A 139 -17.27 -3.79 28.56
C CYS A 139 -17.25 -2.81 29.75
N LYS A 140 -16.08 -2.49 30.31
CA LYS A 140 -15.96 -1.62 31.49
C LYS A 140 -15.74 -0.15 31.14
N ILE A 141 -15.51 0.15 29.87
CA ILE A 141 -15.21 1.50 29.39
C ILE A 141 -16.50 2.17 28.91
N GLN A 142 -16.68 3.47 29.19
CA GLN A 142 -17.83 4.22 28.68
C GLN A 142 -17.64 4.57 27.20
N LEU A 143 -18.50 4.05 26.32
CA LEU A 143 -18.37 4.15 24.86
C LEU A 143 -19.43 5.04 24.19
N ASP A 144 -20.33 5.67 24.94
CA ASP A 144 -21.48 6.44 24.40
C ASP A 144 -21.09 7.55 23.42
N TRP A 145 -19.89 8.11 23.57
CA TRP A 145 -19.36 9.15 22.68
C TRP A 145 -19.16 8.67 21.24
N LEU A 146 -18.93 7.36 21.02
CA LEU A 146 -18.79 6.76 19.69
C LEU A 146 -20.11 6.71 18.90
N ASN A 147 -21.25 6.95 19.56
CA ASN A 147 -22.57 6.96 18.90
C ASN A 147 -22.74 8.17 17.96
N GLN A 148 -21.95 9.24 18.13
CA GLN A 148 -22.07 10.44 17.30
C GLN A 148 -21.76 10.15 15.82
N ASP A 149 -22.47 10.81 14.90
CA ASP A 149 -22.35 10.55 13.45
C ASP A 149 -20.94 10.83 12.91
N LYS A 150 -20.20 11.76 13.51
CA LYS A 150 -18.81 12.08 13.15
C LYS A 150 -17.84 10.89 13.29
N PHE A 151 -18.20 9.85 14.05
CA PHE A 151 -17.39 8.65 14.25
C PHE A 151 -17.79 7.45 13.37
N ALA A 152 -18.61 7.66 12.33
CA ALA A 152 -19.06 6.56 11.47
C ALA A 152 -17.91 5.74 10.87
N LYS A 153 -16.85 6.41 10.39
CA LYS A 153 -15.67 5.76 9.83
C LYS A 153 -14.89 4.97 10.89
N GLN A 154 -14.73 5.54 12.09
CA GLN A 154 -14.01 4.89 13.18
C GLN A 154 -14.77 3.65 13.71
N ARG A 155 -16.11 3.65 13.68
CA ARG A 155 -16.90 2.46 14.02
C ARG A 155 -16.67 1.33 13.02
N GLU A 156 -16.60 1.64 11.73
CA GLU A 156 -16.23 0.65 10.70
C GLU A 156 -14.81 0.10 10.94
N GLU A 157 -13.84 0.99 11.20
CA GLU A 157 -12.46 0.59 11.53
C GLU A 157 -12.37 -0.30 12.79
N ILE A 158 -13.21 -0.07 13.81
CA ILE A 158 -13.29 -0.90 15.02
C ILE A 158 -13.78 -2.31 14.70
N LEU A 159 -14.82 -2.45 13.85
CA LEU A 159 -15.31 -3.77 13.43
C LEU A 159 -14.31 -4.51 12.54
N ILE A 160 -13.60 -3.79 11.66
CA ILE A 160 -12.49 -4.35 10.88
C ILE A 160 -11.40 -4.87 11.83
N CYS A 161 -11.07 -4.11 12.88
CA CYS A 161 -10.08 -4.54 13.88
C CYS A 161 -10.54 -5.75 14.71
N SER A 162 -11.82 -5.87 15.06
CA SER A 162 -12.34 -7.04 15.77
C SER A 162 -12.36 -8.28 14.88
N ALA A 163 -12.68 -8.13 13.59
CA ALA A 163 -12.53 -9.21 12.62
C ALA A 163 -11.06 -9.66 12.48
N ALA A 164 -10.13 -8.72 12.42
CA ALA A 164 -8.70 -9.00 12.31
C ALA A 164 -8.09 -9.64 13.57
N SER A 165 -8.67 -9.41 14.76
CA SER A 165 -8.21 -10.07 16.00
C SER A 165 -8.51 -11.58 15.96
N GLY A 166 -9.59 -11.97 15.28
CA GLY A 166 -10.00 -13.36 15.15
C GLY A 166 -10.76 -13.91 16.35
N CYS A 167 -11.24 -13.05 17.25
CA CYS A 167 -12.05 -13.40 18.42
C CYS A 167 -13.54 -13.05 18.18
N PRO A 168 -14.41 -14.05 17.92
CA PRO A 168 -15.83 -13.85 17.67
C PRO A 168 -16.55 -13.10 18.80
N GLU A 169 -16.14 -13.33 20.05
CA GLU A 169 -16.73 -12.71 21.23
C GLU A 169 -16.48 -11.19 21.25
N THR A 170 -15.30 -10.76 20.81
CA THR A 170 -14.99 -9.33 20.65
C THR A 170 -15.82 -8.72 19.52
N PHE A 171 -16.04 -9.47 18.45
CA PHE A 171 -16.83 -9.02 17.32
C PHE A 171 -18.31 -8.86 17.67
N GLU A 172 -18.90 -9.88 18.32
CA GLU A 172 -20.29 -9.89 18.78
C GLU A 172 -20.57 -8.75 19.77
N LEU A 173 -19.62 -8.46 20.67
CA LEU A 173 -19.73 -7.30 21.57
C LEU A 173 -19.94 -6.00 20.77
N TRP A 174 -19.13 -5.76 19.74
CA TRP A 174 -19.26 -4.56 18.93
C TRP A 174 -20.53 -4.55 18.07
N CYS A 175 -20.93 -5.70 17.51
CA CYS A 175 -22.19 -5.81 16.78
C CYS A 175 -23.39 -5.48 17.66
N SER A 176 -23.47 -6.07 18.86
CA SER A 176 -24.53 -5.78 19.83
C SER A 176 -24.53 -4.31 20.24
N GLN A 177 -23.35 -3.74 20.53
CA GLN A 177 -23.24 -2.33 20.88
C GLN A 177 -23.74 -1.42 19.75
N PHE A 178 -23.36 -1.69 18.50
CA PHE A 178 -23.78 -0.86 17.36
C PHE A 178 -25.24 -1.08 16.95
N GLU A 179 -25.79 -2.25 17.21
CA GLU A 179 -27.22 -2.54 17.07
C GLU A 179 -28.03 -1.75 18.11
N THR A 180 -27.58 -1.66 19.37
CA THR A 180 -28.25 -0.82 20.38
C THR A 180 -28.27 0.66 20.00
N TRP A 181 -27.29 1.11 19.23
CA TRP A 181 -27.23 2.46 18.67
C TRP A 181 -28.03 2.62 17.36
N GLY A 182 -28.57 1.54 16.78
CA GLY A 182 -29.29 1.55 15.51
C GLY A 182 -28.40 1.90 14.32
N ARG A 183 -27.10 1.53 14.37
CA ARG A 183 -26.08 1.92 13.37
C ARG A 183 -25.45 0.76 12.61
N LEU A 184 -25.84 -0.49 12.89
CA LEU A 184 -25.25 -1.69 12.28
C LEU A 184 -25.58 -1.82 10.77
N ASP A 185 -26.77 -1.37 10.34
CA ASP A 185 -27.23 -1.51 8.94
C ASP A 185 -26.45 -0.63 7.95
N ASN A 186 -25.80 0.43 8.42
CA ASN A 186 -25.05 1.37 7.59
C ASN A 186 -23.58 0.95 7.37
N ILE A 187 -23.15 -0.19 7.91
CA ILE A 187 -21.74 -0.61 7.89
C ILE A 187 -21.47 -1.48 6.67
N ASN A 188 -20.42 -1.14 5.93
CA ASN A 188 -19.96 -1.97 4.83
C ASN A 188 -19.32 -3.24 5.38
N ARG A 189 -19.96 -4.39 5.17
CA ARG A 189 -19.51 -5.68 5.71
C ARG A 189 -18.40 -6.33 4.88
N GLY A 190 -18.15 -5.84 3.65
CA GLY A 190 -17.08 -6.35 2.78
C GLY A 190 -15.68 -6.21 3.39
N PRO A 191 -15.25 -5.00 3.78
CA PRO A 191 -13.96 -4.76 4.43
C PRO A 191 -13.75 -5.58 5.72
N VAL A 192 -14.82 -5.83 6.48
CA VAL A 192 -14.79 -6.65 7.69
C VAL A 192 -14.43 -8.10 7.37
N LEU A 193 -15.04 -8.68 6.33
CA LEU A 193 -14.69 -10.01 5.84
C LEU A 193 -13.25 -10.04 5.30
N ASP A 194 -12.87 -9.05 4.49
CA ASP A 194 -11.54 -8.97 3.89
C ASP A 194 -10.43 -8.89 4.95
N ALA A 195 -10.66 -8.19 6.08
CA ALA A 195 -9.71 -8.12 7.18
C ALA A 195 -9.50 -9.45 7.90
N ALA A 196 -10.57 -10.22 8.12
CA ALA A 196 -10.46 -11.58 8.68
C ALA A 196 -9.69 -12.51 7.73
N ILE A 197 -9.90 -12.37 6.41
CA ILE A 197 -9.18 -13.11 5.37
C ILE A 197 -7.70 -12.72 5.36
N GLU A 198 -7.39 -11.43 5.28
CA GLU A 198 -6.02 -10.87 5.26
C GLU A 198 -5.17 -11.40 6.41
N HIS A 199 -5.76 -11.56 7.59
CA HIS A 199 -5.08 -12.04 8.80
C HIS A 199 -5.20 -13.56 9.01
N GLY A 200 -5.83 -14.29 8.09
CA GLY A 200 -5.93 -15.75 8.14
C GLY A 200 -6.82 -16.28 9.27
N LYS A 201 -7.79 -15.49 9.75
CA LYS A 201 -8.60 -15.80 10.95
C LYS A 201 -9.77 -16.74 10.64
N VAL A 202 -9.45 -18.02 10.40
CA VAL A 202 -10.44 -19.05 10.02
C VAL A 202 -11.61 -19.17 11.02
N GLY A 203 -11.34 -19.08 12.34
CA GLY A 203 -12.41 -19.15 13.35
C GLY A 203 -13.43 -18.00 13.27
N MET A 204 -13.00 -16.81 12.82
CA MET A 204 -13.89 -15.69 12.55
C MET A 204 -14.72 -15.92 11.29
N LEU A 205 -14.13 -16.55 10.26
CA LEU A 205 -14.84 -16.90 9.03
C LEU A 205 -15.93 -17.96 9.28
N ASP A 206 -15.66 -18.93 10.17
CA ASP A 206 -16.68 -19.89 10.63
C ASP A 206 -17.85 -19.18 11.30
N TYR A 207 -17.57 -18.20 12.17
CA TYR A 207 -18.61 -17.38 12.80
C TYR A 207 -19.43 -16.58 11.78
N PHE A 208 -18.78 -15.87 10.85
CA PHE A 208 -19.48 -15.13 9.79
C PHE A 208 -20.37 -16.01 8.93
N ARG A 209 -19.96 -17.27 8.70
CA ARG A 209 -20.74 -18.24 7.95
C ARG A 209 -21.97 -18.70 8.72
N GLN A 210 -21.83 -19.00 10.01
CA GLN A 210 -22.93 -19.44 10.87
C GLN A 210 -24.01 -18.37 11.01
N GLU A 211 -23.60 -17.12 11.21
CA GLU A 211 -24.50 -15.97 11.37
C GLU A 211 -25.01 -15.38 10.04
N HIS A 212 -24.64 -15.98 8.90
CA HIS A 212 -24.92 -15.43 7.56
C HIS A 212 -24.55 -13.94 7.42
N PHE A 213 -23.49 -13.51 8.12
CA PHE A 213 -23.13 -12.10 8.26
C PHE A 213 -22.72 -11.48 6.92
N VAL A 214 -21.92 -12.22 6.13
CA VAL A 214 -21.41 -11.83 4.79
C VAL A 214 -21.33 -13.05 3.87
N THR A 215 -21.54 -12.82 2.57
CA THR A 215 -21.34 -13.83 1.53
C THR A 215 -19.93 -13.81 0.96
N TRP A 216 -19.35 -15.00 0.78
CA TRP A 216 -18.06 -15.15 0.13
C TRP A 216 -18.14 -14.71 -1.33
N SER A 217 -17.20 -13.87 -1.77
CA SER A 217 -17.23 -13.25 -3.10
C SER A 217 -15.92 -13.49 -3.87
N PRO A 218 -15.87 -13.14 -5.17
CA PRO A 218 -14.61 -13.15 -5.93
C PRO A 218 -13.53 -12.25 -5.32
N THR A 219 -13.90 -11.17 -4.63
CA THR A 219 -12.92 -10.28 -3.97
C THR A 219 -12.30 -10.95 -2.74
N SER A 220 -13.05 -11.82 -2.05
CA SER A 220 -12.54 -12.65 -0.94
C SER A 220 -11.44 -13.61 -1.40
N TRP A 221 -11.63 -14.27 -2.56
CA TRP A 221 -10.60 -15.11 -3.18
C TRP A 221 -9.34 -14.31 -3.53
N ARG A 222 -9.51 -13.11 -4.11
CA ARG A 222 -8.40 -12.21 -4.43
C ARG A 222 -7.64 -11.80 -3.17
N CYS A 223 -8.35 -11.40 -2.12
CA CYS A 223 -7.74 -11.01 -0.84
C CYS A 223 -6.91 -12.15 -0.24
N ALA A 224 -7.46 -13.38 -0.22
CA ALA A 224 -6.74 -14.54 0.29
C ALA A 224 -5.46 -14.84 -0.51
N CYS A 225 -5.50 -14.70 -1.83
CA CYS A 225 -4.33 -14.93 -2.70
C CYS A 225 -3.26 -13.84 -2.55
N MET A 226 -3.68 -12.58 -2.48
CA MET A 226 -2.78 -11.43 -2.36
C MET A 226 -2.07 -11.34 -1.01
N HIS A 227 -2.57 -12.01 0.04
CA HIS A 227 -1.96 -12.03 1.37
C HIS A 227 -1.37 -13.40 1.76
N GLY A 228 -1.32 -14.36 0.83
CA GLY A 228 -0.64 -15.64 1.08
C GLY A 228 -1.43 -16.62 1.95
N GLN A 229 -2.74 -16.45 2.08
CA GLN A 229 -3.56 -17.12 3.10
C GLN A 229 -4.05 -18.51 2.67
N VAL A 230 -3.11 -19.47 2.60
CA VAL A 230 -3.39 -20.86 2.19
C VAL A 230 -4.42 -21.54 3.10
N TYR A 231 -4.39 -21.28 4.41
CA TYR A 231 -5.35 -21.86 5.36
C TYR A 231 -6.79 -21.39 5.09
N VAL A 232 -6.96 -20.14 4.65
CA VAL A 232 -8.27 -19.59 4.28
C VAL A 232 -8.76 -20.21 2.98
N LEU A 233 -7.88 -20.42 1.99
CA LEU A 233 -8.22 -21.12 0.74
C LEU A 233 -8.66 -22.57 1.02
N ASP A 234 -7.93 -23.27 1.90
CA ASP A 234 -8.29 -24.62 2.31
C ASP A 234 -9.58 -24.67 3.14
N TRP A 235 -9.81 -23.68 3.99
CA TRP A 235 -11.09 -23.51 4.70
C TRP A 235 -12.24 -23.30 3.72
N ALA A 236 -12.11 -22.39 2.74
CA ALA A 236 -13.15 -22.11 1.76
C ALA A 236 -13.51 -23.38 0.97
N LYS A 237 -12.49 -24.15 0.56
CA LYS A 237 -12.67 -25.45 -0.10
C LYS A 237 -13.39 -26.46 0.79
N ARG A 238 -12.97 -26.63 2.06
CA ARG A 238 -13.63 -27.51 3.04
C ARG A 238 -15.09 -27.13 3.28
N CYS A 239 -15.39 -25.84 3.20
CA CYS A 239 -16.73 -25.31 3.34
C CYS A 239 -17.65 -25.62 2.13
N GLY A 240 -17.11 -26.18 1.04
CA GLY A 240 -17.83 -26.38 -0.21
C GLY A 240 -18.08 -25.08 -0.96
N ILE A 241 -17.32 -24.02 -0.66
CA ILE A 241 -17.39 -22.77 -1.41
C ILE A 241 -16.65 -23.01 -2.73
N GLU A 242 -17.41 -23.38 -3.76
CA GLU A 242 -16.84 -23.53 -5.09
C GLU A 242 -16.37 -22.17 -5.59
N TYR A 243 -15.16 -22.15 -6.14
CA TYR A 243 -14.70 -21.01 -6.91
C TYR A 243 -15.54 -20.94 -8.18
N ILE A 244 -16.42 -19.94 -8.25
CA ILE A 244 -17.14 -19.61 -9.48
C ILE A 244 -16.23 -18.67 -10.26
N PRO A 245 -15.62 -19.11 -11.38
CA PRO A 245 -14.75 -18.28 -12.17
C PRO A 245 -15.58 -17.16 -12.79
N VAL A 246 -15.40 -15.94 -12.30
CA VAL A 246 -15.84 -14.78 -13.06
C VAL A 246 -14.82 -14.60 -14.16
N VAL A 247 -15.24 -14.74 -15.42
CA VAL A 247 -14.40 -14.72 -16.63
C VAL A 247 -13.41 -13.54 -16.68
N SER A 248 -13.70 -12.44 -15.96
CA SER A 248 -12.85 -11.25 -15.85
C SER A 248 -11.79 -11.27 -14.73
N MET A 249 -11.86 -12.17 -13.73
CA MET A 249 -11.01 -12.12 -12.52
C MET A 249 -10.06 -13.30 -12.33
N GLU A 250 -10.07 -14.31 -13.21
CA GLU A 250 -9.24 -15.52 -13.02
C GLU A 250 -7.73 -15.23 -12.96
N HIS A 251 -7.24 -14.30 -13.78
CA HIS A 251 -5.82 -13.94 -13.81
C HIS A 251 -5.37 -13.17 -12.58
N VAL A 252 -6.26 -12.38 -11.99
CA VAL A 252 -5.96 -11.50 -10.86
C VAL A 252 -5.53 -12.30 -9.62
N LEU A 253 -5.98 -13.55 -9.49
CA LEU A 253 -5.61 -14.41 -8.36
C LEU A 253 -4.14 -14.85 -8.42
N ILE A 254 -3.73 -15.38 -9.57
CA ILE A 254 -2.37 -15.90 -9.79
C ILE A 254 -1.37 -14.77 -9.99
N ASP A 255 -1.76 -13.72 -10.73
CA ASP A 255 -0.96 -12.52 -10.92
C ASP A 255 -0.74 -11.82 -9.56
N GLY A 256 -1.79 -11.63 -8.76
CA GLY A 256 -1.70 -11.01 -7.43
C GLY A 256 -0.89 -11.82 -6.42
N ALA A 257 -1.02 -13.15 -6.39
CA ALA A 257 -0.18 -14.00 -5.56
C ALA A 257 1.30 -13.92 -5.96
N SER A 258 1.59 -13.84 -7.26
CA SER A 258 2.96 -13.70 -7.78
C SER A 258 3.55 -12.33 -7.44
N ALA A 259 2.77 -11.26 -7.65
CA ALA A 259 3.17 -9.88 -7.37
C ALA A 259 3.52 -9.65 -5.89
N ASN A 260 2.93 -10.40 -4.96
CA ASN A 260 3.17 -10.27 -3.51
C ASN A 260 4.08 -11.36 -2.92
N GLY A 261 4.70 -12.21 -3.75
CA GLY A 261 5.70 -13.17 -3.26
C GLY A 261 5.12 -14.47 -2.67
N HIS A 262 3.87 -14.82 -2.95
CA HIS A 262 3.17 -15.92 -2.28
C HIS A 262 3.27 -17.26 -3.03
N VAL A 263 4.47 -17.86 -3.03
CA VAL A 263 4.73 -19.16 -3.67
C VAL A 263 3.81 -20.27 -3.16
N ASP A 264 3.44 -20.27 -1.88
CA ASP A 264 2.61 -21.34 -1.31
C ASP A 264 1.16 -21.30 -1.80
N VAL A 265 0.64 -20.10 -2.11
CA VAL A 265 -0.65 -19.94 -2.79
C VAL A 265 -0.57 -20.50 -4.22
N LEU A 266 0.51 -20.21 -4.95
CA LEU A 266 0.71 -20.74 -6.31
C LEU A 266 0.77 -22.27 -6.31
N LYS A 267 1.50 -22.87 -5.37
CA LYS A 267 1.52 -24.33 -5.16
C LYS A 267 0.13 -24.88 -4.83
N TRP A 268 -0.63 -24.21 -3.96
CA TRP A 268 -1.98 -24.64 -3.58
C TRP A 268 -2.92 -24.67 -4.79
N TRP A 269 -2.93 -23.61 -5.61
CA TRP A 269 -3.73 -23.55 -6.83
C TRP A 269 -3.31 -24.63 -7.84
N GLN A 270 -2.01 -24.84 -8.03
CA GLN A 270 -1.49 -25.87 -8.93
C GLN A 270 -1.90 -27.28 -8.46
N MET A 271 -1.83 -27.57 -7.16
CA MET A 271 -2.14 -28.88 -6.60
C MET A 271 -3.63 -29.21 -6.63
N HIS A 272 -4.50 -28.22 -6.38
CA HIS A 272 -5.93 -28.48 -6.18
C HIS A 272 -6.80 -28.22 -7.40
N ASN A 273 -6.45 -27.24 -8.23
CA ASN A 273 -7.27 -26.82 -9.37
C ASN A 273 -6.53 -26.98 -10.71
N GLY A 274 -5.19 -27.03 -10.67
CA GLY A 274 -4.32 -27.01 -11.84
C GLY A 274 -4.34 -25.64 -12.51
N ILE A 275 -3.21 -24.95 -12.55
CA ILE A 275 -3.14 -23.63 -13.18
C ILE A 275 -3.10 -23.81 -14.70
N LYS A 276 -4.09 -23.24 -15.38
CA LYS A 276 -4.16 -23.19 -16.85
C LYS A 276 -3.48 -21.92 -17.35
N SER A 277 -2.94 -21.98 -18.58
CA SER A 277 -2.28 -20.83 -19.22
C SER A 277 -3.17 -19.59 -19.34
N GLU A 278 -4.50 -19.73 -19.33
CA GLU A 278 -5.44 -18.59 -19.44
C GLU A 278 -5.69 -17.84 -18.11
N GLN A 279 -5.19 -18.38 -17.00
CA GLN A 279 -5.42 -17.91 -15.63
C GLN A 279 -4.27 -17.07 -15.07
N TYR A 280 -3.32 -16.66 -15.90
CA TYR A 280 -2.28 -15.69 -15.53
C TYR A 280 -1.77 -14.97 -16.78
N THR A 281 -1.26 -13.77 -16.57
CA THR A 281 -0.75 -12.91 -17.63
C THR A 281 0.74 -12.64 -17.47
N VAL A 282 1.30 -11.76 -18.31
CA VAL A 282 2.67 -11.28 -18.13
C VAL A 282 2.87 -10.53 -16.81
N ALA A 283 1.80 -9.99 -16.21
CA ALA A 283 1.85 -9.26 -14.95
C ALA A 283 2.37 -10.13 -13.79
N ALA A 284 2.05 -11.43 -13.76
CA ALA A 284 2.54 -12.34 -12.73
C ALA A 284 4.07 -12.30 -12.57
N MET A 285 4.82 -12.34 -13.67
CA MET A 285 6.29 -12.38 -13.62
C MET A 285 6.89 -10.97 -13.65
N ASP A 286 6.25 -10.02 -14.36
CA ASP A 286 6.71 -8.63 -14.42
C ASP A 286 6.62 -7.96 -13.03
N ASP A 287 5.49 -8.10 -12.34
CA ASP A 287 5.28 -7.49 -11.02
C ASP A 287 6.07 -8.21 -9.93
N ALA A 288 6.16 -9.55 -10.00
CA ALA A 288 7.07 -10.31 -9.12
C ALA A 288 8.52 -9.85 -9.29
N SER A 289 8.92 -9.49 -10.51
CA SER A 289 10.26 -8.97 -10.78
C SER A 289 10.46 -7.55 -10.26
N ALA A 290 9.46 -6.68 -10.47
CA ALA A 290 9.47 -5.31 -9.97
C ALA A 290 9.56 -5.25 -8.44
N ASN A 291 8.93 -6.21 -7.74
CA ASN A 291 8.93 -6.31 -6.28
C ASN A 291 10.06 -7.20 -5.70
N GLY A 292 10.89 -7.80 -6.55
CA GLY A 292 12.08 -8.55 -6.11
C GLY A 292 11.82 -9.98 -5.63
N HIS A 293 10.67 -10.58 -5.96
CA HIS A 293 10.27 -11.92 -5.55
C HIS A 293 10.93 -13.02 -6.39
N ILE A 294 12.22 -13.25 -6.14
CA ILE A 294 13.03 -14.28 -6.84
C ILE A 294 12.51 -15.70 -6.63
N ASP A 295 11.98 -16.00 -5.46
CA ASP A 295 11.39 -17.29 -5.09
C ASP A 295 10.15 -17.64 -5.94
N VAL A 296 9.33 -16.64 -6.27
CA VAL A 296 8.22 -16.76 -7.21
C VAL A 296 8.73 -17.07 -8.62
N LEU A 297 9.77 -16.37 -9.10
CA LEU A 297 10.34 -16.62 -10.43
C LEU A 297 11.00 -18.01 -10.53
N ASP A 298 11.70 -18.43 -9.47
CA ASP A 298 12.25 -19.78 -9.34
C ASP A 298 11.14 -20.83 -9.41
N TRP A 299 10.03 -20.61 -8.71
CA TRP A 299 8.87 -21.49 -8.77
C TRP A 299 8.29 -21.57 -10.18
N TRP A 300 8.07 -20.43 -10.85
CA TRP A 300 7.57 -20.38 -12.23
C TRP A 300 8.48 -21.16 -13.18
N SER A 301 9.80 -21.00 -13.07
CA SER A 301 10.78 -21.70 -13.92
C SER A 301 10.75 -23.23 -13.78
N ARG A 302 10.34 -23.73 -12.61
CA ARG A 302 10.27 -25.16 -12.28
C ARG A 302 8.87 -25.74 -12.39
N SER A 303 7.84 -24.90 -12.49
CA SER A 303 6.42 -25.30 -12.50
C SER A 303 6.03 -26.13 -13.74
N GLY A 304 6.78 -26.01 -14.83
CA GLY A 304 6.41 -26.56 -16.14
C GLY A 304 5.31 -25.77 -16.86
N LEU A 305 4.84 -24.66 -16.28
CA LEU A 305 3.91 -23.73 -16.90
C LEU A 305 4.64 -22.79 -17.88
N PRO A 306 3.96 -22.33 -18.95
CA PRO A 306 4.52 -21.32 -19.86
C PRO A 306 5.00 -20.06 -19.14
N LEU A 307 6.23 -19.63 -19.41
CA LEU A 307 6.73 -18.36 -18.91
C LEU A 307 6.11 -17.21 -19.70
N LYS A 308 5.52 -16.24 -18.98
CA LYS A 308 4.89 -15.04 -19.54
C LYS A 308 5.53 -13.81 -18.92
N PHE A 309 6.21 -13.02 -19.72
CA PHE A 309 6.96 -11.87 -19.25
C PHE A 309 7.12 -10.83 -20.37
N THR A 310 7.51 -9.62 -20.01
CA THR A 310 7.89 -8.58 -20.96
C THR A 310 9.30 -8.07 -20.68
N PRO A 311 9.89 -7.21 -21.55
CA PRO A 311 11.14 -6.53 -21.24
C PRO A 311 11.11 -5.79 -19.90
N GLN A 312 9.93 -5.37 -19.44
CA GLN A 312 9.73 -4.65 -18.19
C GLN A 312 10.17 -5.44 -16.96
N ALA A 313 10.08 -6.77 -16.98
CA ALA A 313 10.47 -7.61 -15.84
C ALA A 313 11.91 -7.32 -15.37
N GLN A 314 12.86 -7.30 -16.31
CA GLN A 314 14.25 -7.01 -15.99
C GLN A 314 14.50 -5.52 -15.72
N LEU A 315 13.87 -4.63 -16.50
CA LEU A 315 14.06 -3.19 -16.37
C LEU A 315 13.54 -2.66 -15.03
N ALA A 316 12.35 -3.09 -14.62
CA ALA A 316 11.76 -2.73 -13.34
C ALA A 316 12.59 -3.27 -12.17
N ALA A 317 13.03 -4.52 -12.25
CA ALA A 317 13.92 -5.11 -11.25
C ALA A 317 15.26 -4.35 -11.14
N LEU A 318 15.81 -3.87 -12.26
CA LEU A 318 17.03 -3.07 -12.29
C LEU A 318 16.81 -1.70 -11.62
N ASN A 319 15.72 -1.02 -11.96
CA ASN A 319 15.36 0.28 -11.38
C ASN A 319 15.08 0.20 -9.88
N ALA A 320 14.46 -0.90 -9.42
CA ALA A 320 14.21 -1.17 -8.01
C ALA A 320 15.44 -1.73 -7.26
N GLY A 321 16.55 -2.04 -7.96
CA GLY A 321 17.78 -2.53 -7.36
C GLY A 321 17.79 -4.02 -6.99
N HIS A 322 16.85 -4.81 -7.51
CA HIS A 322 16.73 -6.25 -7.25
C HIS A 322 17.73 -7.09 -8.06
N LYS A 323 19.00 -7.07 -7.63
CA LYS A 323 20.13 -7.73 -8.33
C LYS A 323 19.93 -9.23 -8.59
N SER A 324 19.29 -9.96 -7.67
CA SER A 324 19.00 -11.39 -7.81
C SER A 324 18.05 -11.67 -8.98
N VAL A 325 17.00 -10.87 -9.11
CA VAL A 325 16.02 -10.95 -10.20
C VAL A 325 16.66 -10.55 -11.54
N VAL A 326 17.48 -9.50 -11.57
CA VAL A 326 18.21 -9.12 -12.78
C VAL A 326 19.14 -10.25 -13.25
N ARG A 327 19.80 -10.93 -12.31
CA ARG A 327 20.63 -12.10 -12.61
C ARG A 327 19.81 -13.27 -13.15
N PHE A 328 18.66 -13.57 -12.55
CA PHE A 328 17.73 -14.59 -13.03
C PHE A 328 17.34 -14.35 -14.49
N TRP A 329 16.90 -13.14 -14.86
CA TRP A 329 16.54 -12.83 -16.24
C TRP A 329 17.74 -12.84 -17.20
N SER A 330 18.93 -12.51 -16.72
CA SER A 330 20.17 -12.56 -17.52
C SER A 330 20.63 -13.99 -17.82
N GLU A 331 20.32 -14.93 -16.93
CA GLU A 331 20.61 -16.36 -17.06
C GLU A 331 19.46 -17.12 -17.76
N CYS A 332 18.25 -16.56 -17.80
CA CYS A 332 17.09 -17.14 -18.47
C CYS A 332 17.28 -17.17 -20.01
N GLY A 333 17.40 -18.39 -20.57
CA GLY A 333 17.64 -18.59 -22.01
C GLY A 333 16.51 -18.05 -22.90
N GLU A 334 15.25 -18.17 -22.45
CA GLU A 334 14.07 -17.67 -23.15
C GLU A 334 14.10 -16.14 -23.25
N TYR A 335 14.42 -15.45 -22.16
CA TYR A 335 14.55 -13.99 -22.13
C TYR A 335 15.73 -13.50 -22.98
N ARG A 336 16.90 -14.16 -22.89
CA ARG A 336 18.09 -13.83 -23.70
C ARG A 336 17.83 -13.93 -25.21
N TYR A 337 17.12 -14.98 -25.63
CA TYR A 337 16.77 -15.19 -27.03
C TYR A 337 15.83 -14.09 -27.54
N LEU A 338 14.79 -13.75 -26.76
CA LEU A 338 13.81 -12.74 -27.15
C LEU A 338 14.37 -11.31 -27.13
N SER A 339 15.23 -10.99 -26.16
CA SER A 339 15.91 -9.69 -26.05
C SER A 339 17.01 -9.48 -27.09
N GLY A 340 17.51 -10.55 -27.74
CA GLY A 340 18.58 -10.45 -28.74
C GLY A 340 19.98 -10.23 -28.15
N LEU A 341 20.17 -10.50 -26.86
CA LEU A 341 21.46 -10.43 -26.17
C LEU A 341 22.46 -11.49 -26.66
N ASP A 342 22.00 -12.56 -27.32
CA ASP A 342 22.84 -13.49 -28.08
C ASP A 342 22.86 -13.13 -29.58
N VAL A 343 23.78 -12.23 -29.95
CA VAL A 343 24.02 -11.81 -31.34
C VAL A 343 24.50 -12.99 -32.23
N GLY A 344 24.93 -14.10 -31.64
CA GLY A 344 25.35 -15.33 -32.35
C GLY A 344 24.22 -16.30 -32.72
N ALA A 345 23.00 -16.15 -32.19
CA ALA A 345 21.85 -16.98 -32.60
C ALA A 345 21.19 -16.48 -33.89
N ALA A 346 21.44 -15.22 -34.26
CA ALA A 346 20.94 -14.62 -35.50
C ALA A 346 21.89 -14.79 -36.70
N SER A 347 23.10 -15.34 -36.52
CA SER A 347 24.01 -15.61 -37.63
C SER A 347 23.67 -16.93 -38.31
N ASP A 348 22.86 -16.87 -39.37
CA ASP A 348 22.90 -17.65 -40.62
C ASP A 348 23.18 -19.18 -40.63
N LYS A 349 23.19 -19.88 -39.50
CA LYS A 349 23.41 -21.35 -39.43
C LYS A 349 22.36 -22.14 -38.64
N GLY A 350 21.36 -21.48 -38.07
CA GLY A 350 20.29 -22.13 -37.30
C GLY A 350 18.89 -21.68 -37.73
N LYS A 351 18.50 -21.95 -38.98
CA LYS A 351 17.17 -21.56 -39.49
C LYS A 351 15.98 -22.35 -38.93
N ASP A 352 16.20 -23.44 -38.17
CA ASP A 352 15.12 -24.43 -37.95
C ASP A 352 14.82 -24.85 -36.50
N LEU A 353 15.44 -24.26 -35.47
CA LEU A 353 15.11 -24.62 -34.08
C LEU A 353 14.73 -23.40 -33.24
N VAL A 354 13.43 -23.04 -33.30
CA VAL A 354 12.79 -22.35 -32.17
C VAL A 354 13.00 -23.22 -30.93
N PRO A 355 13.64 -22.72 -29.85
CA PRO A 355 13.79 -23.47 -28.60
C PRO A 355 12.46 -24.11 -28.21
N MET A 356 12.45 -25.40 -27.85
CA MET A 356 11.19 -26.13 -27.55
C MET A 356 10.27 -25.37 -26.61
N ARG A 357 10.84 -24.70 -25.60
CA ARG A 357 10.08 -23.91 -24.61
C ARG A 357 9.42 -22.64 -25.19
N LEU A 358 9.91 -22.12 -26.31
CA LEU A 358 9.31 -20.98 -27.01
C LEU A 358 8.20 -21.39 -27.98
N GLN A 359 8.06 -22.69 -28.32
CA GLN A 359 6.99 -23.17 -29.20
C GLN A 359 5.58 -23.00 -28.58
N HIS A 360 5.51 -22.83 -27.27
CA HIS A 360 4.27 -22.55 -26.53
C HIS A 360 4.32 -21.19 -25.81
N CYS A 361 5.13 -20.26 -26.31
CA CYS A 361 5.25 -18.92 -25.74
C CYS A 361 3.94 -18.14 -25.92
N ASP A 362 3.58 -17.37 -24.90
CA ASP A 362 2.37 -16.56 -24.94
C ASP A 362 2.49 -15.45 -26.01
N PRO A 363 1.44 -15.23 -26.83
CA PRO A 363 1.47 -14.22 -27.88
C PRO A 363 1.78 -12.81 -27.38
N ALA A 364 1.34 -12.44 -26.17
CA ALA A 364 1.61 -11.12 -25.60
C ALA A 364 3.08 -10.97 -25.23
N THR A 365 3.73 -12.04 -24.76
CA THR A 365 5.19 -12.06 -24.53
C THR A 365 5.93 -11.80 -25.84
N LEU A 366 5.62 -12.51 -26.93
CA LEU A 366 6.27 -12.28 -28.23
C LEU A 366 6.01 -10.87 -28.79
N ALA A 367 4.80 -10.36 -28.60
CA ALA A 367 4.41 -9.02 -29.00
C ALA A 367 5.22 -7.95 -28.25
N SER A 368 5.52 -8.15 -26.96
CA SER A 368 6.31 -7.20 -26.16
C SER A 368 7.74 -7.01 -26.66
N PHE A 369 8.32 -8.03 -27.32
CA PHE A 369 9.65 -7.97 -27.93
C PHE A 369 9.62 -7.62 -29.43
N GLY A 370 8.43 -7.40 -30.01
CA GLY A 370 8.28 -7.03 -31.43
C GLY A 370 8.69 -8.13 -32.42
N ARG A 371 8.70 -9.41 -31.99
CA ARG A 371 9.22 -10.54 -32.78
C ARG A 371 8.21 -11.08 -33.79
N LEU A 372 7.78 -10.23 -34.73
CA LEU A 372 6.72 -10.54 -35.70
C LEU A 372 6.94 -11.86 -36.48
N LYS A 373 8.17 -12.12 -36.96
CA LYS A 373 8.48 -13.35 -37.71
C LYS A 373 8.27 -14.62 -36.87
N LEU A 374 8.64 -14.57 -35.58
CA LEU A 374 8.43 -15.67 -34.66
C LEU A 374 6.94 -15.84 -34.35
N MET A 375 6.22 -14.73 -34.15
CA MET A 375 4.76 -14.77 -33.97
C MET A 375 4.06 -15.44 -35.15
N GLN A 376 4.42 -15.11 -36.38
CA GLN A 376 3.83 -15.72 -37.58
C GLN A 376 4.07 -17.23 -37.70
N THR A 377 5.12 -17.73 -37.05
CA THR A 377 5.50 -19.16 -37.08
C THR A 377 4.85 -19.93 -35.94
N ILE A 378 4.77 -19.34 -34.75
CA ILE A 378 4.36 -19.99 -33.50
C ILE A 378 2.87 -19.78 -33.22
N VAL A 379 2.36 -18.58 -33.46
CA VAL A 379 1.00 -18.18 -33.09
C VAL A 379 0.05 -18.55 -34.23
N PRO A 380 -1.01 -19.34 -33.98
CA PRO A 380 -2.03 -19.61 -34.97
C PRO A 380 -2.63 -18.32 -35.54
N MET A 381 -2.98 -18.31 -36.83
CA MET A 381 -3.57 -17.14 -37.49
C MET A 381 -4.87 -16.66 -36.83
N ALA A 382 -5.59 -17.56 -36.15
CA ALA A 382 -6.77 -17.23 -35.36
C ALA A 382 -6.43 -17.17 -33.86
N VAL A 383 -6.13 -15.97 -33.37
CA VAL A 383 -5.90 -15.72 -31.94
C VAL A 383 -7.26 -15.48 -31.24
N PRO A 384 -7.53 -16.10 -30.09
CA PRO A 384 -8.72 -15.83 -29.30
C PRO A 384 -8.88 -14.33 -28.97
N PRO A 385 -10.10 -13.78 -28.93
CA PRO A 385 -10.32 -12.35 -28.70
C PRO A 385 -9.69 -11.78 -27.41
N LYS A 386 -9.58 -12.59 -26.34
CA LYS A 386 -8.92 -12.19 -25.08
C LYS A 386 -7.42 -11.97 -25.30
N GLN A 387 -6.71 -12.99 -25.79
CA GLN A 387 -5.28 -12.91 -26.10
C GLN A 387 -4.97 -11.84 -27.15
N LEU A 388 -5.87 -11.62 -28.11
CA LEU A 388 -5.72 -10.56 -29.11
C LEU A 388 -5.77 -9.15 -28.48
N ARG A 389 -6.61 -8.93 -27.45
CA ARG A 389 -6.60 -7.68 -26.69
C ARG A 389 -5.29 -7.52 -25.92
N ASP A 390 -4.80 -8.58 -25.29
CA ASP A 390 -3.53 -8.55 -24.55
C ASP A 390 -2.34 -8.22 -25.48
N VAL A 391 -2.30 -8.83 -26.67
CA VAL A 391 -1.33 -8.51 -27.74
C VAL A 391 -1.42 -7.03 -28.13
N CYS A 392 -2.63 -6.48 -28.30
CA CYS A 392 -2.81 -5.07 -28.65
C CYS A 392 -2.30 -4.12 -27.54
N ILE A 393 -2.66 -4.38 -26.28
CA ILE A 393 -2.22 -3.59 -25.13
C ILE A 393 -0.69 -3.59 -25.06
N VAL A 394 -0.08 -4.76 -25.12
CA VAL A 394 1.36 -4.93 -24.96
C VAL A 394 2.12 -4.37 -26.17
N ALA A 395 1.68 -4.62 -27.40
CA ALA A 395 2.32 -4.05 -28.58
C ALA A 395 2.22 -2.51 -28.60
N ALA A 396 1.10 -1.93 -28.14
CA ALA A 396 0.95 -0.50 -28.00
C ALA A 396 1.87 0.09 -26.92
N ARG A 397 1.96 -0.56 -25.75
CA ARG A 397 2.84 -0.16 -24.63
C ARG A 397 4.31 -0.10 -25.03
N PHE A 398 4.78 -1.06 -25.84
CA PHE A 398 6.17 -1.13 -26.31
C PHE A 398 6.41 -0.51 -27.69
N GLY A 399 5.39 0.04 -28.36
CA GLY A 399 5.54 0.73 -29.64
C GLY A 399 5.77 -0.16 -30.87
N HIS A 400 5.39 -1.44 -30.81
CA HIS A 400 5.60 -2.40 -31.91
C HIS A 400 4.50 -2.30 -32.98
N ILE A 401 4.55 -1.23 -33.77
CA ILE A 401 3.55 -0.91 -34.80
C ILE A 401 3.43 -2.03 -35.85
N ASN A 402 4.53 -2.70 -36.18
CA ASN A 402 4.55 -3.84 -37.09
C ASN A 402 3.66 -5.01 -36.61
N VAL A 403 3.59 -5.26 -35.31
CA VAL A 403 2.73 -6.29 -34.72
C VAL A 403 1.27 -5.83 -34.75
N LEU A 404 1.01 -4.57 -34.41
CA LEU A 404 -0.32 -3.97 -34.50
C LEU A 404 -0.88 -4.02 -35.93
N ASP A 405 -0.05 -3.67 -36.92
CA ASP A 405 -0.37 -3.73 -38.35
C ASP A 405 -0.71 -5.14 -38.81
N HIS A 406 0.05 -6.14 -38.37
CA HIS A 406 -0.20 -7.53 -38.75
C HIS A 406 -1.57 -8.03 -38.27
N TYR A 407 -1.99 -7.63 -37.07
CA TYR A 407 -3.27 -8.04 -36.48
C TYR A 407 -4.42 -7.05 -36.71
N ARG A 408 -4.23 -6.01 -37.52
CA ARG A 408 -5.19 -4.93 -37.77
C ARG A 408 -6.60 -5.44 -38.07
N ASP A 409 -6.74 -6.31 -39.05
CA ASP A 409 -8.05 -6.80 -39.51
C ASP A 409 -8.76 -7.64 -38.45
N SER A 410 -8.00 -8.37 -37.64
CA SER A 410 -8.52 -9.15 -36.51
C SER A 410 -8.95 -8.24 -35.36
N LEU A 411 -8.20 -7.16 -35.12
CA LEU A 411 -8.52 -6.16 -34.09
C LEU A 411 -9.78 -5.36 -34.45
N GLN A 412 -9.98 -5.03 -35.73
CA GLN A 412 -11.17 -4.33 -36.21
C GLN A 412 -12.47 -5.12 -36.01
N LYS A 413 -12.38 -6.45 -35.95
CA LYS A 413 -13.53 -7.33 -35.69
C LYS A 413 -13.94 -7.40 -34.21
N LEU A 414 -13.13 -6.84 -33.30
CA LEU A 414 -13.49 -6.80 -31.88
C LEU A 414 -14.66 -5.85 -31.66
N SER A 415 -15.63 -6.26 -30.85
CA SER A 415 -16.77 -5.39 -30.51
C SER A 415 -16.33 -4.27 -29.56
N PRO A 416 -16.74 -3.00 -29.80
CA PRO A 416 -16.55 -1.92 -28.85
C PRO A 416 -17.42 -2.20 -27.62
N SER A 417 -16.79 -2.40 -26.45
CA SER A 417 -17.53 -2.55 -25.20
C SER A 417 -16.74 -1.99 -24.03
N ARG A 418 -17.43 -1.26 -23.16
CA ARG A 418 -16.87 -0.42 -22.08
C ARG A 418 -16.02 -1.18 -21.05
N ASN A 419 -16.20 -2.50 -20.89
CA ASN A 419 -15.63 -3.26 -19.76
C ASN A 419 -14.81 -4.51 -20.16
N LYS A 420 -14.30 -4.59 -21.40
CA LYS A 420 -13.56 -5.79 -21.88
C LYS A 420 -12.04 -5.63 -21.95
N TRP A 421 -11.52 -4.42 -21.77
CA TRP A 421 -10.09 -4.15 -21.74
C TRP A 421 -9.64 -4.12 -20.28
N ALA A 422 -8.57 -4.83 -19.95
CA ALA A 422 -7.97 -4.76 -18.61
C ALA A 422 -7.35 -3.37 -18.37
N ILE A 423 -6.60 -2.89 -19.37
CA ILE A 423 -6.07 -1.53 -19.47
C ILE A 423 -6.33 -1.07 -20.90
N HIS A 424 -6.76 0.18 -21.10
CA HIS A 424 -7.03 0.67 -22.45
C HIS A 424 -5.71 0.85 -23.23
N PRO A 425 -5.58 0.38 -24.48
CA PRO A 425 -4.32 0.43 -25.24
C PRO A 425 -3.70 1.83 -25.38
N ILE A 426 -4.53 2.88 -25.44
CA ILE A 426 -4.07 4.27 -25.48
C ILE A 426 -3.43 4.70 -24.16
N VAL A 427 -4.01 4.31 -23.02
CA VAL A 427 -3.46 4.62 -21.69
C VAL A 427 -2.14 3.87 -21.49
N ALA A 428 -2.07 2.59 -21.90
CA ALA A 428 -0.85 1.81 -21.84
C ALA A 428 0.28 2.39 -22.72
N ALA A 429 -0.03 2.90 -23.92
CA ALA A 429 0.94 3.58 -24.77
C ALA A 429 1.38 4.94 -24.17
N ALA A 430 0.47 5.67 -23.53
CA ALA A 430 0.76 6.95 -22.86
C ALA A 430 1.68 6.77 -21.64
N GLU A 431 1.52 5.69 -20.87
CA GLU A 431 2.35 5.34 -19.71
C GLU A 431 3.85 5.25 -20.03
N VAL A 432 4.20 4.79 -21.24
CA VAL A 432 5.59 4.59 -21.68
C VAL A 432 6.05 5.67 -22.67
N GLY A 433 5.16 6.59 -23.06
CA GLY A 433 5.51 7.70 -23.96
C GLY A 433 5.44 7.36 -25.46
N GLN A 434 4.70 6.32 -25.87
CA GLN A 434 4.67 5.82 -27.25
C GLN A 434 3.70 6.58 -28.16
N VAL A 435 4.10 7.79 -28.61
CA VAL A 435 3.26 8.66 -29.46
C VAL A 435 2.84 7.98 -30.77
N SER A 436 3.76 7.27 -31.44
CA SER A 436 3.48 6.61 -32.72
C SER A 436 2.45 5.48 -32.60
N ALA A 437 2.45 4.76 -31.47
CA ALA A 437 1.43 3.75 -31.20
C ALA A 437 0.06 4.40 -30.97
N ILE A 438 -0.01 5.51 -30.23
CA ILE A 438 -1.26 6.25 -30.02
C ILE A 438 -1.82 6.75 -31.36
N GLN A 439 -0.96 7.32 -32.22
CA GLN A 439 -1.35 7.76 -33.57
C GLN A 439 -1.88 6.60 -34.42
N TRP A 440 -1.21 5.45 -34.36
CA TRP A 440 -1.62 4.27 -35.10
C TRP A 440 -2.99 3.74 -34.63
N LEU A 441 -3.18 3.64 -33.32
CA LEU A 441 -4.45 3.21 -32.71
C LEU A 441 -5.60 4.13 -33.13
N MET A 442 -5.35 5.45 -33.13
CA MET A 442 -6.34 6.44 -33.54
C MET A 442 -6.68 6.43 -35.02
N THR A 443 -5.73 6.06 -35.88
CA THR A 443 -5.94 6.03 -37.33
C THR A 443 -6.67 4.77 -37.77
N HIS A 444 -6.44 3.63 -37.11
CA HIS A 444 -6.92 2.32 -37.58
C HIS A 444 -7.97 1.66 -36.69
N LEU A 445 -8.07 2.02 -35.41
CA LEU A 445 -8.93 1.35 -34.41
C LEU A 445 -9.87 2.32 -33.66
N ASN A 446 -10.05 3.56 -34.14
CA ASN A 446 -10.90 4.55 -33.48
C ASN A 446 -12.31 4.03 -33.16
N ASP A 447 -12.94 3.32 -34.10
CA ASP A 447 -14.33 2.85 -33.95
C ASP A 447 -14.48 1.65 -33.01
N VAL A 448 -13.38 0.93 -32.76
CA VAL A 448 -13.35 -0.24 -31.86
C VAL A 448 -12.99 0.17 -30.44
N LEU A 449 -12.11 1.15 -30.28
CA LEU A 449 -11.60 1.59 -28.98
C LEU A 449 -12.65 2.39 -28.20
N PHE A 450 -13.46 3.20 -28.88
CA PHE A 450 -14.40 4.09 -28.23
C PHE A 450 -15.85 3.64 -28.44
N SER A 451 -16.61 3.60 -27.35
CA SER A 451 -18.05 3.32 -27.38
C SER A 451 -18.88 4.58 -27.64
N ASP A 452 -18.46 5.71 -27.05
CA ASP A 452 -19.10 7.01 -27.20
C ASP A 452 -18.07 8.14 -27.02
N ASN A 453 -18.51 9.39 -27.28
CA ASN A 453 -17.64 10.56 -27.15
C ASN A 453 -17.28 10.89 -25.70
N ALA A 454 -18.10 10.48 -24.72
CA ALA A 454 -17.82 10.71 -23.30
C ALA A 454 -16.70 9.79 -22.79
N HIS A 455 -16.77 8.51 -23.14
CA HIS A 455 -15.75 7.49 -22.91
C HIS A 455 -14.43 7.89 -23.57
N ARG A 456 -14.50 8.39 -24.82
CA ARG A 456 -13.33 8.94 -25.51
C ARG A 456 -12.66 10.06 -24.69
N ARG A 457 -13.43 11.06 -24.22
CA ARG A 457 -12.90 12.17 -23.41
C ARG A 457 -12.29 11.70 -22.10
N HIS A 458 -12.96 10.77 -21.40
CA HIS A 458 -12.46 10.19 -20.16
C HIS A 458 -11.11 9.50 -20.36
N LEU A 459 -10.98 8.65 -21.38
CA LEU A 459 -9.74 7.92 -21.67
C LEU A 459 -8.59 8.85 -22.06
N PHE A 460 -8.88 9.96 -22.75
CA PHE A 460 -7.85 10.95 -23.08
C PHE A 460 -7.41 11.77 -21.86
N LEU A 461 -8.32 12.04 -20.93
CA LEU A 461 -7.96 12.63 -19.64
C LEU A 461 -7.08 11.67 -18.84
N GLU A 462 -7.47 10.40 -18.76
CA GLU A 462 -6.68 9.36 -18.09
C GLU A 462 -5.29 9.21 -18.72
N ALA A 463 -5.20 9.17 -20.06
CA ALA A 463 -3.93 9.14 -20.77
C ALA A 463 -3.09 10.41 -20.53
N ALA A 464 -3.72 11.59 -20.41
CA ALA A 464 -3.04 12.83 -20.06
C ALA A 464 -2.49 12.78 -18.63
N ASN A 465 -3.30 12.37 -17.65
CA ASN A 465 -2.90 12.27 -16.24
C ASN A 465 -1.71 11.32 -16.07
N VAL A 466 -1.75 10.15 -16.72
CA VAL A 466 -0.65 9.18 -16.72
C VAL A 466 0.60 9.74 -17.41
N ALA A 467 0.44 10.41 -18.56
CA ALA A 467 1.58 11.04 -19.25
C ALA A 467 2.22 12.15 -18.41
N ILE A 468 1.43 12.90 -17.64
CA ILE A 468 1.92 13.95 -16.74
C ILE A 468 2.70 13.35 -15.58
N GLU A 469 2.14 12.36 -14.89
CA GLU A 469 2.78 11.66 -13.77
C GLU A 469 4.14 11.05 -14.17
N LYS A 470 4.22 10.47 -15.37
CA LYS A 470 5.46 9.87 -15.89
C LYS A 470 6.38 10.85 -16.61
N GLY A 471 5.96 12.10 -16.82
CA GLY A 471 6.78 13.15 -17.47
C GLY A 471 6.90 13.05 -19.00
N HIS A 472 5.95 12.40 -19.69
CA HIS A 472 5.99 12.18 -21.13
C HIS A 472 5.49 13.38 -21.95
N VAL A 473 6.35 14.38 -22.11
CA VAL A 473 6.07 15.65 -22.81
C VAL A 473 5.56 15.43 -24.24
N ALA A 474 6.13 14.48 -24.98
CA ALA A 474 5.77 14.22 -26.38
C ALA A 474 4.32 13.73 -26.53
N VAL A 475 3.85 12.88 -25.58
CA VAL A 475 2.46 12.42 -25.55
C VAL A 475 1.55 13.60 -25.22
N MET A 476 1.90 14.42 -24.22
CA MET A 476 1.10 15.59 -23.86
C MET A 476 1.01 16.59 -25.01
N ALA A 477 2.13 16.91 -25.67
CA ALA A 477 2.16 17.80 -26.83
C ALA A 477 1.23 17.28 -27.93
N TRP A 478 1.33 15.99 -28.25
CA TRP A 478 0.45 15.37 -29.23
C TRP A 478 -1.05 15.44 -28.84
N LEU A 479 -1.38 15.19 -27.57
CA LEU A 479 -2.75 15.29 -27.05
C LEU A 479 -3.31 16.72 -27.18
N LEU A 480 -2.48 17.75 -26.98
CA LEU A 480 -2.87 19.16 -27.10
C LEU A 480 -3.04 19.62 -28.56
N THR A 481 -2.25 19.08 -29.49
CA THR A 481 -2.35 19.44 -30.92
C THR A 481 -3.65 18.99 -31.59
N ASN A 482 -4.27 17.93 -31.09
CA ASN A 482 -5.45 17.34 -31.71
C ASN A 482 -6.74 17.91 -31.07
N ASN A 483 -7.52 18.67 -31.83
CA ASN A 483 -8.77 19.29 -31.36
C ASN A 483 -9.78 18.31 -30.76
N THR A 484 -9.76 17.04 -31.18
CA THR A 484 -10.66 16.00 -30.67
C THR A 484 -10.20 15.38 -29.35
N THR A 485 -8.92 15.51 -28.99
CA THR A 485 -8.33 14.92 -27.78
C THR A 485 -7.91 15.98 -26.76
N ARG A 486 -7.90 17.26 -27.17
CA ARG A 486 -7.57 18.40 -26.32
C ARG A 486 -8.50 18.41 -25.08
N PRO A 487 -7.95 18.36 -23.85
CA PRO A 487 -8.75 18.44 -22.64
C PRO A 487 -9.58 19.72 -22.66
N SER A 488 -10.86 19.62 -22.27
CA SER A 488 -11.72 20.81 -22.17
C SER A 488 -11.19 21.74 -21.09
N VAL A 489 -11.60 23.02 -21.12
CA VAL A 489 -11.17 24.04 -20.14
C VAL A 489 -11.36 23.57 -18.69
N PHE A 490 -12.48 22.91 -18.41
CA PHE A 490 -12.79 22.36 -17.08
C PHE A 490 -11.77 21.28 -16.63
N HIS A 491 -11.37 20.39 -17.54
CA HIS A 491 -10.33 19.38 -17.27
C HIS A 491 -8.91 19.95 -17.38
N GLY A 492 -8.76 21.13 -17.99
CA GLY A 492 -7.54 21.92 -18.01
C GLY A 492 -7.06 22.31 -16.62
N HIS A 493 -7.98 22.46 -15.67
CA HIS A 493 -7.66 22.72 -14.26
C HIS A 493 -6.99 21.51 -13.59
N GLU A 494 -7.51 20.32 -13.83
CA GLU A 494 -7.03 19.07 -13.23
C GLU A 494 -5.61 18.73 -13.71
N ILE A 495 -5.35 18.85 -15.01
CA ILE A 495 -4.02 18.57 -15.57
C ILE A 495 -2.94 19.54 -15.07
N VAL A 496 -3.29 20.79 -14.76
CA VAL A 496 -2.35 21.77 -14.19
C VAL A 496 -2.00 21.40 -12.75
N ILE A 497 -2.99 21.01 -11.94
CA ILE A 497 -2.75 20.50 -10.57
C ILE A 497 -1.80 19.29 -10.64
N GLN A 498 -2.10 18.31 -11.50
CA GLN A 498 -1.29 17.10 -11.65
C GLN A 498 0.15 17.42 -12.14
N ALA A 499 0.32 18.41 -13.01
CA ALA A 499 1.65 18.81 -13.49
C ALA A 499 2.50 19.46 -12.39
N CYS A 500 1.87 20.25 -11.51
CA CYS A 500 2.52 20.80 -10.33
C CYS A 500 2.84 19.72 -9.28
N GLU A 501 1.90 18.80 -9.04
CA GLU A 501 2.08 17.66 -8.12
C GLU A 501 3.17 16.70 -8.57
N SER A 502 3.31 16.44 -9.87
CA SER A 502 4.37 15.60 -10.43
C SER A 502 5.74 16.30 -10.55
N GLY A 503 5.77 17.62 -10.44
CA GLY A 503 7.00 18.41 -10.57
C GLY A 503 7.55 18.51 -12.00
N SER A 504 6.74 18.24 -13.02
CA SER A 504 7.20 18.15 -14.42
C SER A 504 7.30 19.51 -15.10
N LEU A 505 8.44 20.19 -14.93
CA LEU A 505 8.72 21.50 -15.55
C LEU A 505 8.49 21.54 -17.07
N PRO A 506 8.93 20.54 -17.87
CA PRO A 506 8.71 20.59 -19.31
C PRO A 506 7.22 20.60 -19.68
N ILE A 507 6.37 19.92 -18.90
CA ILE A 507 4.92 19.92 -19.13
C ILE A 507 4.31 21.25 -18.73
N LEU A 508 4.77 21.87 -17.64
CA LEU A 508 4.34 23.22 -17.26
C LEU A 508 4.70 24.26 -18.32
N THR A 509 5.90 24.19 -18.90
CA THR A 509 6.28 25.07 -20.03
C THR A 509 5.40 24.87 -21.26
N LEU A 510 4.99 23.63 -21.53
CA LEU A 510 4.04 23.33 -22.61
C LEU A 510 2.65 23.93 -22.32
N PHE A 511 2.18 23.85 -21.08
CA PHE A 511 0.90 24.43 -20.67
C PHE A 511 0.91 25.95 -20.70
N GLU A 512 2.03 26.58 -20.36
CA GLU A 512 2.21 28.02 -20.52
C GLU A 512 2.17 28.44 -21.99
N ALA A 513 2.89 27.73 -22.87
CA ALA A 513 2.91 27.99 -24.30
C ALA A 513 1.49 27.89 -24.92
N GLU A 514 0.70 26.92 -24.48
CA GLU A 514 -0.70 26.73 -24.89
C GLU A 514 -1.72 27.55 -24.08
N ARG A 515 -1.25 28.44 -23.18
CA ARG A 515 -2.03 29.34 -22.30
C ARG A 515 -3.01 28.65 -21.34
N TYR A 516 -2.83 27.37 -21.04
CA TYR A 516 -3.67 26.64 -20.08
C TYR A 516 -3.60 27.22 -18.66
N ILE A 517 -2.42 27.71 -18.26
CA ILE A 517 -2.23 28.34 -16.95
C ILE A 517 -3.06 29.62 -16.83
N GLN A 518 -3.13 30.43 -17.90
CA GLN A 518 -3.90 31.68 -17.91
C GLN A 518 -5.41 31.45 -17.95
N MET A 519 -5.85 30.30 -18.48
CA MET A 519 -7.25 29.89 -18.49
C MET A 519 -7.69 29.28 -17.17
N ALA A 520 -6.75 28.96 -16.27
CA ALA A 520 -7.06 28.38 -14.98
C ALA A 520 -7.71 29.41 -14.04
N ARG A 521 -8.67 28.96 -13.22
CA ARG A 521 -9.23 29.80 -12.17
C ARG A 521 -8.17 30.00 -11.07
N GLU A 522 -8.23 31.13 -10.40
CA GLU A 522 -7.25 31.51 -9.39
C GLU A 522 -7.21 30.55 -8.19
N ASP A 523 -8.38 30.05 -7.75
CA ASP A 523 -8.50 29.04 -6.70
C ASP A 523 -7.82 27.71 -7.08
N ILE A 524 -7.90 27.32 -8.35
CA ILE A 524 -7.22 26.13 -8.89
C ILE A 524 -5.70 26.31 -8.91
N ILE A 525 -5.23 27.50 -9.29
CA ILE A 525 -3.79 27.80 -9.30
C ILE A 525 -3.24 27.72 -7.87
N ALA A 526 -3.98 28.22 -6.88
CA ALA A 526 -3.59 28.10 -5.48
C ALA A 526 -3.44 26.63 -5.06
N VAL A 527 -4.43 25.79 -5.37
CA VAL A 527 -4.38 24.33 -5.10
C VAL A 527 -3.22 23.65 -5.82
N ALA A 528 -2.94 24.02 -7.08
CA ALA A 528 -1.84 23.44 -7.85
C ALA A 528 -0.47 23.77 -7.21
N LEU A 529 -0.27 25.01 -6.80
CA LEU A 529 0.96 25.44 -6.12
C LEU A 529 1.07 24.83 -4.71
N GLU A 530 -0.06 24.62 -4.03
CA GLU A 530 -0.10 23.94 -2.72
C GLU A 530 0.33 22.48 -2.88
N ALA A 531 -0.12 21.80 -3.94
CA ALA A 531 0.31 20.45 -4.27
C ALA A 531 1.81 20.36 -4.58
N ALA A 532 2.37 21.34 -5.31
CA ALA A 532 3.82 21.41 -5.53
C ALA A 532 4.61 21.58 -4.22
N ALA A 533 4.10 22.40 -3.29
CA ALA A 533 4.69 22.58 -1.96
C ALA A 533 4.60 21.31 -1.09
N ASP A 534 3.46 20.61 -1.08
CA ASP A 534 3.27 19.35 -0.35
C ASP A 534 4.24 18.26 -0.83
N GLN A 535 4.49 18.19 -2.15
CA GLN A 535 5.43 17.23 -2.75
C GLN A 535 6.89 17.67 -2.67
N GLY A 536 7.17 18.92 -2.30
CA GLY A 536 8.53 19.43 -2.13
C GLY A 536 9.19 19.94 -3.42
N HIS A 537 8.41 20.30 -4.43
CA HIS A 537 8.90 20.69 -5.75
C HIS A 537 9.31 22.17 -5.83
N VAL A 538 10.41 22.54 -5.17
CA VAL A 538 10.97 23.91 -5.16
C VAL A 538 11.15 24.49 -6.57
N LYS A 539 11.64 23.66 -7.52
CA LYS A 539 11.87 24.09 -8.90
C LYS A 539 10.60 24.53 -9.62
N VAL A 540 9.43 24.01 -9.25
CA VAL A 540 8.14 24.44 -9.82
C VAL A 540 7.82 25.86 -9.34
N LEU A 541 8.05 26.15 -8.06
CA LEU A 541 7.84 27.47 -7.47
C LEU A 541 8.81 28.50 -8.06
N GLU A 542 10.10 28.15 -8.19
CA GLU A 542 11.10 28.97 -8.88
C GLU A 542 10.72 29.22 -10.34
N TRP A 543 10.27 28.18 -11.04
CA TRP A 543 9.83 28.29 -12.43
C TRP A 543 8.62 29.23 -12.56
N TRP A 544 7.66 29.14 -11.64
CA TRP A 544 6.50 30.01 -11.62
C TRP A 544 6.89 31.49 -11.48
N GLU A 545 7.80 31.78 -10.55
CA GLU A 545 8.32 33.12 -10.33
C GLU A 545 9.13 33.64 -11.52
N ASN A 546 10.01 32.82 -12.10
CA ASN A 546 10.86 33.20 -13.22
C ASN A 546 10.06 33.53 -14.50
N ASN A 547 8.87 32.93 -14.68
CA ASN A 547 7.98 33.28 -15.80
C ASN A 547 7.09 34.50 -15.51
N GLY A 548 7.22 35.13 -14.33
CA GLY A 548 6.46 36.32 -13.97
C GLY A 548 4.95 36.07 -13.83
N LEU A 549 4.57 34.83 -13.49
CA LEU A 549 3.17 34.46 -13.27
C LEU A 549 2.67 35.05 -11.96
N LYS A 550 1.41 35.50 -11.94
CA LYS A 550 0.82 36.10 -10.73
C LYS A 550 0.57 35.02 -9.67
N TRP A 551 0.88 35.36 -8.43
CA TRP A 551 0.49 34.56 -7.27
C TRP A 551 -1.00 34.78 -6.98
N PRO A 552 -1.78 33.73 -6.67
CA PRO A 552 -3.17 33.84 -6.26
C PRO A 552 -3.33 34.72 -5.00
N GLU A 553 -4.41 35.50 -4.89
CA GLU A 553 -4.71 36.28 -3.68
C GLU A 553 -4.95 35.40 -2.44
N SER A 554 -5.43 34.17 -2.64
CA SER A 554 -5.62 33.17 -1.57
C SER A 554 -4.31 32.48 -1.15
N TRP A 555 -3.24 32.64 -1.92
CA TRP A 555 -1.96 31.99 -1.68
C TRP A 555 -1.29 32.52 -0.42
N GLY A 556 -0.93 31.63 0.51
CA GLY A 556 -0.30 31.99 1.79
C GLY A 556 -1.25 32.63 2.82
N VAL A 557 -2.50 32.92 2.43
CA VAL A 557 -3.56 33.41 3.33
C VAL A 557 -4.30 32.24 3.99
N SER A 558 -4.44 31.11 3.29
CA SER A 558 -4.84 29.84 3.89
C SER A 558 -3.65 29.25 4.65
N GLU A 559 -3.89 28.75 5.87
CA GLU A 559 -2.90 28.04 6.70
C GLU A 559 -2.27 26.83 5.96
N SER A 560 -2.88 26.41 4.84
CA SER A 560 -2.63 25.20 4.07
C SER A 560 -1.19 25.04 3.56
N SER A 561 -0.62 25.99 2.80
CA SER A 561 0.63 25.74 2.07
C SER A 561 1.85 25.56 3.00
N LEU A 562 1.99 26.44 3.99
CA LEU A 562 3.04 26.38 5.01
C LEU A 562 2.84 25.18 5.94
N GLN A 563 1.60 24.90 6.35
CA GLN A 563 1.28 23.74 7.18
C GLN A 563 1.57 22.42 6.44
N LEU A 564 1.23 22.30 5.16
CA LEU A 564 1.52 21.12 4.35
C LEU A 564 3.03 20.89 4.24
N ALA A 565 3.79 21.93 3.87
CA ALA A 565 5.25 21.84 3.78
C ALA A 565 5.90 21.45 5.12
N LEU A 566 5.47 22.05 6.23
CA LEU A 566 5.94 21.71 7.58
C LEU A 566 5.54 20.29 7.99
N SER A 567 4.28 19.89 7.75
CA SER A 567 3.75 18.58 8.14
C SER A 567 4.34 17.41 7.35
N ARG A 568 4.86 17.66 6.15
CA ARG A 568 5.62 16.71 5.33
C ARG A 568 7.14 16.83 5.47
N GLY A 569 7.63 17.86 6.16
CA GLY A 569 9.06 18.07 6.41
C GLY A 569 9.83 18.48 5.15
N ARG A 570 9.21 19.28 4.27
CA ARG A 570 9.80 19.73 3.00
C ARG A 570 10.73 20.92 3.23
N VAL A 571 11.89 20.68 3.84
CA VAL A 571 12.89 21.71 4.20
C VAL A 571 13.24 22.64 3.05
N GLY A 572 13.49 22.11 1.85
CA GLY A 572 13.85 22.95 0.70
C GLY A 572 12.75 23.94 0.26
N VAL A 573 11.48 23.60 0.46
CA VAL A 573 10.35 24.52 0.19
C VAL A 573 10.30 25.61 1.26
N LEU A 574 10.56 25.26 2.52
CA LEU A 574 10.58 26.20 3.64
C LEU A 574 11.74 27.20 3.51
N ASP A 575 12.94 26.73 3.13
CA ASP A 575 14.08 27.59 2.81
C ASP A 575 13.74 28.55 1.68
N TRP A 576 13.07 28.06 0.63
CA TRP A 576 12.66 28.88 -0.50
C TRP A 576 11.60 29.91 -0.12
N PHE A 577 10.64 29.57 0.75
CA PHE A 577 9.68 30.53 1.29
C PHE A 577 10.34 31.63 2.14
N LEU A 578 11.37 31.31 2.93
CA LEU A 578 12.14 32.31 3.67
C LEU A 578 12.93 33.24 2.74
N ALA A 579 13.55 32.68 1.70
CA ALA A 579 14.34 33.45 0.75
C ALA A 579 13.49 34.37 -0.14
N ASN A 580 12.21 34.03 -0.36
CA ASN A 580 11.32 34.73 -1.30
C ASN A 580 10.05 35.27 -0.63
N PRO A 581 10.14 36.27 0.28
CA PRO A 581 8.98 36.83 0.97
C PRO A 581 7.91 37.44 0.05
N GLN A 582 8.26 37.74 -1.22
CA GLN A 582 7.34 38.17 -2.27
C GLN A 582 6.25 37.14 -2.60
N CYS A 583 6.44 35.87 -2.24
CA CYS A 583 5.41 34.83 -2.41
C CYS A 583 4.24 34.97 -1.43
N GLY A 584 4.25 35.93 -0.49
CA GLY A 584 3.09 36.22 0.36
C GLY A 584 2.81 35.23 1.49
N VAL A 585 3.71 34.27 1.75
CA VAL A 585 3.58 33.32 2.87
C VAL A 585 3.74 34.04 4.21
N LEU A 586 2.73 33.93 5.06
CA LEU A 586 2.71 34.53 6.40
C LEU A 586 3.24 33.57 7.46
N TRP A 587 4.39 33.91 8.02
CA TRP A 587 5.04 33.13 9.09
C TRP A 587 4.38 33.29 10.47
N ASP A 588 3.60 34.34 10.67
CA ASP A 588 2.87 34.61 11.92
C ASP A 588 1.78 33.55 12.21
N VAL A 589 1.44 32.73 11.22
CA VAL A 589 0.49 31.60 11.31
C VAL A 589 1.10 30.40 12.07
N VAL A 590 2.43 30.36 12.27
CA VAL A 590 3.09 29.26 13.02
C VAL A 590 2.85 29.40 14.51
N ASP A 591 1.69 28.90 14.95
CA ASP A 591 1.25 28.94 16.34
C ASP A 591 1.70 27.71 17.15
N GLU A 592 1.36 27.70 18.45
CA GLU A 592 1.66 26.57 19.34
C GLU A 592 0.89 25.30 18.92
N HIS A 593 -0.31 25.44 18.33
CA HIS A 593 -1.14 24.32 17.90
C HIS A 593 -0.50 23.56 16.74
N MET A 594 0.01 24.26 15.73
CA MET A 594 0.71 23.66 14.60
C MET A 594 1.97 22.92 15.08
N VAL A 595 2.77 23.53 15.95
CA VAL A 595 3.97 22.90 16.53
C VAL A 595 3.61 21.65 17.34
N ALA A 596 2.52 21.68 18.11
CA ALA A 596 2.04 20.50 18.82
C ALA A 596 1.60 19.38 17.87
N GLY A 597 0.97 19.72 16.73
CA GLY A 597 0.61 18.77 15.68
C GLY A 597 1.82 18.11 15.03
N LEU A 598 2.87 18.89 14.74
CA LEU A 598 4.13 18.37 14.19
C LEU A 598 4.82 17.39 15.15
N VAL A 599 4.85 17.71 16.45
CA VAL A 599 5.37 16.82 17.50
C VAL A 599 4.54 15.53 17.58
N ALA A 600 3.21 15.61 17.50
CA ALA A 600 2.34 14.44 17.53
C ALA A 600 2.53 13.52 16.32
N ASN A 601 2.86 14.10 15.16
CA ASN A 601 3.11 13.37 13.91
C ASN A 601 4.56 12.89 13.75
N ARG A 602 5.46 13.22 14.68
CA ARG A 602 6.90 12.89 14.63
C ARG A 602 7.60 13.39 13.38
N ASN A 603 7.32 14.62 13.00
CA ASN A 603 8.01 15.23 11.87
C ASN A 603 9.33 15.88 12.33
N ASP A 604 10.38 15.06 12.41
CA ASP A 604 11.70 15.49 12.88
C ASP A 604 12.28 16.59 11.97
N ALA A 605 12.20 16.41 10.66
CA ALA A 605 12.74 17.35 9.67
C ALA A 605 12.12 18.75 9.77
N GLY A 606 10.79 18.84 9.92
CA GLY A 606 10.10 20.12 10.09
C GLY A 606 10.41 20.79 11.43
N LEU A 607 10.55 20.00 12.51
CA LEU A 607 10.84 20.51 13.85
C LEU A 607 12.30 20.99 13.98
N GLU A 608 13.26 20.26 13.42
CA GLU A 608 14.67 20.68 13.35
C GLU A 608 14.84 21.97 12.55
N TRP A 609 14.12 22.08 11.44
CA TRP A 609 14.14 23.28 10.61
C TRP A 609 13.56 24.49 11.35
N LEU A 610 12.41 24.32 12.02
CA LEU A 610 11.82 25.38 12.85
C LEU A 610 12.74 25.78 14.01
N HIS A 611 13.47 24.82 14.59
CA HIS A 611 14.42 25.10 15.67
C HIS A 611 15.60 25.97 15.18
N SER A 612 16.19 25.61 14.03
CA SER A 612 17.32 26.32 13.45
C SER A 612 16.96 27.75 12.99
N HIS A 613 15.75 27.94 12.45
CA HIS A 613 15.28 29.23 11.93
C HIS A 613 14.37 30.00 12.92
N ALA A 614 14.30 29.57 14.18
CA ALA A 614 13.39 30.13 15.20
C ALA A 614 13.56 31.64 15.44
N LYS A 615 14.76 32.19 15.17
CA LYS A 615 15.05 33.63 15.30
C LYS A 615 14.50 34.45 14.14
N GLU A 616 14.56 33.90 12.92
CA GLU A 616 14.14 34.57 11.69
C GLU A 616 12.61 34.61 11.59
N ILE A 617 11.95 33.53 12.02
CA ILE A 617 10.49 33.34 11.98
C ILE A 617 9.78 33.97 13.20
N LYS A 618 10.53 34.50 14.18
CA LYS A 618 10.01 35.05 15.45
C LYS A 618 9.08 34.07 16.19
N LEU A 619 9.46 32.80 16.24
CA LEU A 619 8.67 31.75 16.90
C LEU A 619 8.41 32.08 18.39
N SER A 620 7.25 31.70 18.92
CA SER A 620 6.95 31.89 20.35
C SER A 620 7.91 31.12 21.25
N GLU A 621 8.24 31.67 22.43
CA GLU A 621 9.13 31.01 23.39
C GLU A 621 8.59 29.63 23.84
N ARG A 622 7.26 29.48 23.96
CA ARG A 622 6.63 28.20 24.29
C ARG A 622 6.88 27.16 23.20
N SER A 623 6.70 27.54 21.94
CA SER A 623 6.97 26.67 20.79
C SER A 623 8.44 26.28 20.74
N LYS A 624 9.38 27.21 20.98
CA LYS A 624 10.83 26.93 21.02
C LYS A 624 11.19 25.89 22.09
N VAL A 625 10.66 26.07 23.30
CA VAL A 625 10.90 25.13 24.41
C VAL A 625 10.34 23.75 24.07
N ARG A 626 9.14 23.68 23.50
CA ARG A 626 8.50 22.42 23.12
C ARG A 626 9.28 21.65 22.05
N ILE A 627 9.80 22.36 21.04
CA ILE A 627 10.64 21.77 20.00
C ILE A 627 11.97 21.30 20.60
N ALA A 628 12.62 22.12 21.44
CA ALA A 628 13.89 21.75 22.07
C ALA A 628 13.75 20.50 22.96
N LEU A 629 12.67 20.40 23.74
CA LEU A 629 12.37 19.23 24.56
C LEU A 629 12.07 17.97 23.73
N TYR A 630 11.52 18.14 22.52
CA TYR A 630 11.31 17.04 21.58
C TYR A 630 12.62 16.56 20.98
N LEU A 631 13.45 17.47 20.44
CA LEU A 631 14.72 17.12 19.79
C LEU A 631 15.79 16.60 20.77
N GLN A 632 15.69 16.96 22.05
CA GLN A 632 16.57 16.43 23.10
C GLN A 632 16.21 14.99 23.51
N LYS A 633 14.96 14.57 23.29
CA LYS A 633 14.48 13.22 23.57
C LYS A 633 14.74 12.31 22.39
#